data_AF-A0A349MPP4-F1
#
_entry.id   AF-A0A349MPP4-F1
#
_cell.length_a   1.000
_cell.length_b   1.000
_cell.length_c   1.000
_cell.angle_alpha   90.00
_cell.angle_beta   90.00
_cell.angle_gamma   90.00
#
_symmetry.space_group_name_H-M   'P 1'
#
loop_
_entity.id
_entity.type
_entity.pdbx_description
1 polymer ?
#
loop_
_entity_poly.entity_id
_entity_poly.type
_entity_poly.pdbx_seq_one_letter_code
_entity_poly.pdbx_strand_id
1 'polypeptide(L)'
;MKKTAQRCISLLIFIIGPGLCLAEDLPGNQKKTGALTVQQAAELVKKGNEQKVHRLNLNWLTSIDRDVARELSYFGGNILCLDGLISIDKEVAHELTKVRPGRFGPWTSKDSKTPYKSIYLNGLISITKDVAQGLAKCDGGLQLNSLKLMDSEMVREFTKFKGFLLYIQGLESIAPEDYTLLKQSLKHPAPGKSYRVV
;
A
#
# COMPACT_ATOMS: atom_id res chain seq x y z
N MET A 1 14.68 -2.60 46.99
CA MET A 1 15.50 -2.43 45.77
C MET A 1 15.53 -3.74 44.99
N LYS A 2 15.12 -3.72 43.71
CA LYS A 2 15.57 -4.58 42.57
C LYS A 2 15.45 -6.12 42.74
N LYS A 3 14.82 -6.92 41.88
CA LYS A 3 14.58 -6.87 40.42
C LYS A 3 13.38 -7.77 40.08
N THR A 4 12.43 -7.27 39.31
CA THR A 4 11.42 -8.10 38.63
C THR A 4 12.09 -8.78 37.44
N ALA A 5 12.15 -10.11 37.44
CA ALA A 5 12.68 -10.91 36.35
C ALA A 5 11.70 -10.90 35.18
N GLN A 6 12.06 -10.20 34.10
CA GLN A 6 11.34 -10.19 32.84
C GLN A 6 11.57 -11.53 32.14
N ARG A 7 10.54 -12.38 32.12
CA ARG A 7 10.58 -13.68 31.44
C ARG A 7 10.58 -13.44 29.92
N CYS A 8 11.74 -13.60 29.29
CA CYS A 8 11.87 -13.72 27.85
C CYS A 8 11.18 -15.01 27.39
N ILE A 9 9.96 -14.92 26.87
CA ILE A 9 9.34 -16.04 26.15
C ILE A 9 10.01 -16.10 24.78
N SER A 10 10.94 -17.03 24.65
CA SER A 10 11.55 -17.42 23.37
C SER A 10 10.48 -18.04 22.48
N LEU A 11 10.09 -17.35 21.41
CA LEU A 11 9.22 -17.88 20.36
C LEU A 11 10.08 -18.65 19.35
N LEU A 12 10.05 -19.98 19.46
CA LEU A 12 10.51 -20.90 18.43
C LEU A 12 9.56 -20.81 17.22
N ILE A 13 10.07 -20.34 16.08
CA ILE A 13 9.33 -20.27 14.81
C ILE A 13 9.79 -21.43 13.93
N PHE A 14 8.84 -22.29 13.55
CA PHE A 14 9.04 -23.36 12.57
C PHE A 14 9.35 -22.77 11.19
N ILE A 15 10.42 -23.26 10.56
CA ILE A 15 10.78 -23.00 9.17
C ILE A 15 10.12 -24.06 8.30
N ILE A 16 9.09 -23.75 7.49
CA ILE A 16 8.78 -24.48 6.25
C ILE A 16 8.06 -23.55 5.23
N GLY A 17 8.68 -23.27 4.07
CA GLY A 17 7.98 -22.96 2.80
C GLY A 17 8.19 -21.56 2.16
N PRO A 18 8.40 -21.46 0.83
CA PRO A 18 8.56 -20.20 0.10
C PRO A 18 7.19 -19.58 -0.23
N GLY A 19 6.48 -19.12 0.79
CA GLY A 19 5.13 -18.56 0.65
C GLY A 19 4.68 -17.70 1.83
N LEU A 20 5.62 -17.14 2.61
CA LEU A 20 5.33 -16.40 3.84
C LEU A 20 4.54 -15.10 3.55
N CYS A 21 3.22 -15.22 3.54
CA CYS A 21 2.29 -14.16 3.93
C CYS A 21 2.46 -13.96 5.44
N LEU A 22 3.13 -12.89 5.87
CA LEU A 22 3.39 -12.60 7.30
C LEU A 22 2.15 -12.25 8.14
N ALA A 23 0.95 -12.47 7.61
CA ALA A 23 -0.28 -11.99 8.24
C ALA A 23 -0.91 -13.00 9.22
N GLU A 24 -0.44 -14.24 9.30
CA GLU A 24 -1.15 -15.28 10.07
C GLU A 24 -0.75 -15.35 11.55
N ASP A 25 0.44 -14.91 11.94
CA ASP A 25 0.89 -15.00 13.34
C ASP A 25 0.93 -13.62 14.03
N LEU A 26 -0.25 -13.10 14.37
CA LEU A 26 -0.41 -12.07 15.39
C LEU A 26 -0.44 -12.74 16.79
N PRO A 27 0.27 -12.21 17.80
CA PRO A 27 0.25 -12.79 19.13
C PRO A 27 -1.11 -12.59 19.80
N GLY A 28 -1.77 -13.70 20.12
CA GLY A 28 -2.87 -13.74 21.08
C GLY A 28 -4.25 -13.57 20.47
N ASN A 29 -5.18 -14.34 21.02
CA ASN A 29 -6.63 -14.38 20.80
C ASN A 29 -7.35 -13.02 20.98
N GLN A 30 -7.00 -12.01 20.19
CA GLN A 30 -7.75 -10.77 20.07
C GLN A 30 -8.66 -10.88 18.85
N LYS A 31 -9.97 -10.74 19.09
CA LYS A 31 -11.03 -10.56 18.10
C LYS A 31 -10.48 -9.72 16.93
N LYS A 32 -10.55 -10.18 15.68
CA LYS A 32 -10.16 -9.40 14.49
C LYS A 32 -10.96 -8.08 14.48
N THR A 33 -10.39 -7.02 15.05
CA THR A 33 -11.04 -5.70 15.17
C THR A 33 -10.98 -4.90 13.88
N GLY A 34 -10.44 -5.46 12.79
CA GLY A 34 -10.29 -4.74 11.52
C GLY A 34 -9.38 -3.51 11.59
N ALA A 35 -8.62 -3.35 12.67
CA ALA A 35 -7.78 -2.19 12.94
C ALA A 35 -6.47 -2.60 13.61
N LEU A 36 -5.44 -1.77 13.44
CA LEU A 36 -4.15 -1.87 14.14
C LEU A 36 -3.97 -0.69 15.08
N THR A 37 -3.28 -0.93 16.19
CA THR A 37 -2.60 0.15 16.93
C THR A 37 -1.29 0.52 16.23
N VAL A 38 -0.78 1.73 16.50
CA VAL A 38 0.53 2.20 16.02
C VAL A 38 1.65 1.24 16.41
N GLN A 39 1.64 0.72 17.65
CA GLN A 39 2.64 -0.24 18.11
C GLN A 39 2.60 -1.55 17.33
N GLN A 40 1.40 -2.11 17.09
CA GLN A 40 1.25 -3.34 16.30
C GLN A 40 1.72 -3.13 14.85
N ALA A 41 1.42 -1.98 14.25
CA ALA A 41 1.91 -1.64 12.92
C ALA A 41 3.44 -1.57 12.87
N ALA A 42 4.06 -0.91 13.85
CA ALA A 42 5.52 -0.83 13.96
C ALA A 42 6.19 -2.21 14.13
N GLU A 43 5.61 -3.09 14.96
CA GLU A 43 6.10 -4.45 15.16
C GLU A 43 6.02 -5.31 13.88
N LEU A 44 4.90 -5.23 13.16
CA LEU A 44 4.72 -5.91 11.87
C LEU A 44 5.74 -5.42 10.83
N VAL A 45 5.92 -4.11 10.72
CA VAL A 45 6.89 -3.49 9.81
C VAL A 45 8.31 -3.89 10.17
N LYS A 46 8.66 -3.90 11.46
CA LYS A 46 9.98 -4.34 11.94
C LYS A 46 10.24 -5.79 11.56
N LYS A 47 9.33 -6.70 11.93
CA LYS A 47 9.46 -8.15 11.62
C LYS A 47 9.57 -8.38 10.12
N GLY A 48 8.72 -7.71 9.33
CA GLY A 48 8.75 -7.84 7.88
C GLY A 48 10.05 -7.34 7.25
N ASN A 49 10.62 -6.28 7.82
CA ASN A 49 11.91 -5.73 7.38
C ASN A 49 13.10 -6.63 7.74
N GLU A 50 13.12 -7.20 8.95
CA GLU A 50 14.16 -8.13 9.41
C GLU A 50 14.16 -9.40 8.55
N GLN A 51 12.98 -9.90 8.22
CA GLN A 51 12.80 -11.08 7.38
C GLN A 51 12.90 -10.78 5.87
N LYS A 52 13.04 -9.50 5.49
CA LYS A 52 13.10 -9.03 4.10
C LYS A 52 11.94 -9.55 3.24
N VAL A 53 10.73 -9.64 3.80
CA VAL A 53 9.58 -10.05 3.01
C VAL A 53 9.24 -8.98 1.97
N HIS A 54 8.95 -9.40 0.75
CA HIS A 54 8.67 -8.43 -0.31
C HIS A 54 7.23 -7.90 -0.27
N ARG A 55 6.33 -8.56 0.49
CA ARG A 55 4.91 -8.24 0.60
C ARG A 55 4.44 -8.25 2.05
N LEU A 56 3.67 -7.24 2.44
CA LEU A 56 2.92 -7.21 3.70
C LEU A 56 1.42 -7.24 3.36
N ASN A 57 0.75 -8.34 3.71
CA ASN A 57 -0.68 -8.51 3.46
C ASN A 57 -1.48 -8.11 4.71
N LEU A 58 -2.22 -7.01 4.62
CA LEU A 58 -3.07 -6.48 5.68
C LEU A 58 -4.51 -6.30 5.18
N ASN A 59 -4.94 -7.15 4.25
CA ASN A 59 -6.28 -7.11 3.66
C ASN A 59 -7.40 -7.35 4.67
N TRP A 60 -7.07 -7.77 5.90
CA TRP A 60 -8.02 -7.90 7.00
C TRP A 60 -8.33 -6.57 7.70
N LEU A 61 -7.57 -5.50 7.44
CA LEU A 61 -7.86 -4.16 7.96
C LEU A 61 -9.02 -3.54 7.20
N THR A 62 -10.02 -3.05 7.93
CA THR A 62 -11.14 -2.29 7.38
C THR A 62 -10.96 -0.77 7.56
N SER A 63 -10.09 -0.36 8.49
CA SER A 63 -9.73 1.04 8.72
C SER A 63 -8.30 1.18 9.24
N ILE A 64 -7.68 2.33 8.97
CA ILE A 64 -6.41 2.78 9.58
C ILE A 64 -6.48 4.30 9.80
N ASP A 65 -5.74 4.79 10.79
CA ASP A 65 -5.51 6.22 10.97
C ASP A 65 -4.18 6.67 10.32
N ARG A 66 -3.93 7.97 10.36
CA ARG A 66 -2.70 8.60 9.85
C ARG A 66 -1.43 8.02 10.49
N ASP A 67 -1.43 7.72 11.78
CA ASP A 67 -0.22 7.30 12.49
C ASP A 67 0.11 5.83 12.17
N VAL A 68 -0.89 4.97 12.05
CA VAL A 68 -0.75 3.62 11.50
C VAL A 68 -0.25 3.66 10.05
N ALA A 69 -0.84 4.51 9.20
CA ALA A 69 -0.40 4.68 7.82
C ALA A 69 1.08 5.11 7.73
N ARG A 70 1.52 5.99 8.65
CA ARG A 70 2.92 6.42 8.77
C ARG A 70 3.83 5.25 9.13
N GLU A 71 3.46 4.41 10.09
CA GLU A 71 4.26 3.23 10.45
C GLU A 71 4.39 2.27 9.26
N LEU A 72 3.27 1.94 8.60
CA LEU A 72 3.25 1.10 7.41
C LEU A 72 4.12 1.66 6.27
N SER A 73 4.30 2.99 6.21
CA SER A 73 5.14 3.62 5.19
C SER A 73 6.62 3.19 5.25
N TYR A 74 7.10 2.78 6.44
CA TYR A 74 8.47 2.31 6.68
C TYR A 74 8.72 0.86 6.26
N PHE A 75 7.67 0.13 5.86
CA PHE A 75 7.82 -1.22 5.31
C PHE A 75 8.80 -1.20 4.13
N GLY A 76 9.81 -2.04 4.17
CA GLY A 76 10.89 -2.08 3.19
C GLY A 76 10.60 -3.00 2.02
N GLY A 77 9.51 -3.77 2.05
CA GLY A 77 9.11 -4.58 0.91
C GLY A 77 8.49 -3.74 -0.19
N ASN A 78 8.30 -4.37 -1.35
CA ASN A 78 7.79 -3.70 -2.54
C ASN A 78 6.26 -3.64 -2.59
N ILE A 79 5.54 -4.42 -1.78
CA ILE A 79 4.07 -4.53 -1.89
C ILE A 79 3.40 -4.39 -0.52
N LEU A 80 2.51 -3.42 -0.39
CA LEU A 80 1.61 -3.27 0.76
C LEU A 80 0.17 -3.54 0.29
N CYS A 81 -0.44 -4.62 0.76
CA CYS A 81 -1.82 -4.97 0.43
C CYS A 81 -2.75 -4.51 1.56
N LEU A 82 -3.69 -3.63 1.24
CA LEU A 82 -4.67 -3.02 2.14
C LEU A 82 -6.08 -3.11 1.52
N ASP A 83 -6.37 -4.22 0.83
CA ASP A 83 -7.60 -4.37 0.04
C ASP A 83 -8.87 -4.43 0.91
N GLY A 84 -8.73 -4.59 2.23
CA GLY A 84 -9.88 -4.52 3.15
C GLY A 84 -10.34 -3.10 3.48
N LEU A 85 -9.52 -2.08 3.19
CA LEU A 85 -9.88 -0.68 3.46
C LEU A 85 -11.01 -0.25 2.51
N ILE A 86 -12.14 0.16 3.09
CA ILE A 86 -13.31 0.63 2.32
C ILE A 86 -13.30 2.15 2.08
N SER A 87 -12.56 2.89 2.90
CA SER A 87 -12.39 4.35 2.82
C SER A 87 -11.07 4.78 3.46
N ILE A 88 -10.49 5.87 2.97
CA ILE A 88 -9.34 6.56 3.59
C ILE A 88 -9.54 8.08 3.50
N ASP A 89 -8.90 8.83 4.39
CA ASP A 89 -8.81 10.29 4.30
C ASP A 89 -7.53 10.73 3.56
N LYS A 90 -7.39 12.05 3.37
CA LYS A 90 -6.25 12.64 2.66
C LYS A 90 -4.94 12.49 3.44
N GLU A 91 -4.99 12.47 4.77
CA GLU A 91 -3.84 12.28 5.65
C GLU A 91 -3.27 10.87 5.52
N VAL A 92 -4.13 9.84 5.53
CA VAL A 92 -3.77 8.44 5.27
C VAL A 92 -3.20 8.27 3.87
N ALA A 93 -3.87 8.81 2.84
CA ALA A 93 -3.36 8.78 1.46
C ALA A 93 -1.98 9.44 1.34
N HIS A 94 -1.76 10.54 2.06
CA HIS A 94 -0.48 11.24 2.08
C HIS A 94 0.62 10.42 2.76
N GLU A 95 0.37 9.83 3.92
CA GLU A 95 1.35 9.00 4.63
C GLU A 95 1.68 7.72 3.85
N LEU A 96 0.68 7.06 3.28
CA LEU A 96 0.88 5.87 2.44
C LEU A 96 1.73 6.17 1.20
N THR A 97 1.74 7.40 0.69
CA THR A 97 2.55 7.81 -0.49
C THR A 97 3.92 8.40 -0.15
N LYS A 98 4.22 8.67 1.13
CA LYS A 98 5.59 8.97 1.61
C LYS A 98 6.49 7.74 1.69
N VAL A 99 5.96 6.58 1.30
CA VAL A 99 6.65 5.30 1.37
C VAL A 99 8.04 5.36 0.76
N ARG A 100 9.01 4.93 1.57
CA ARG A 100 10.37 4.69 1.08
C ARG A 100 10.33 3.68 -0.06
N PRO A 101 11.18 3.82 -1.08
CA PRO A 101 11.27 2.85 -2.15
C PRO A 101 11.58 1.46 -1.58
N GLY A 102 11.01 0.42 -2.20
CA GLY A 102 11.16 -0.95 -1.74
C GLY A 102 12.63 -1.40 -1.74
N ARG A 103 13.14 -1.85 -0.59
CA ARG A 103 14.54 -2.27 -0.40
C ARG A 103 14.78 -3.74 -0.70
N PHE A 104 13.72 -4.55 -0.77
CA PHE A 104 13.82 -5.99 -1.04
C PHE A 104 12.58 -6.51 -1.78
N GLY A 105 12.82 -7.33 -2.79
CA GLY A 105 11.80 -8.07 -3.51
C GLY A 105 12.25 -8.48 -4.92
N PRO A 106 11.43 -9.27 -5.64
CA PRO A 106 11.78 -9.73 -6.99
C PRO A 106 11.97 -8.58 -7.99
N TRP A 107 11.41 -7.39 -7.66
CA TRP A 107 11.51 -6.18 -8.47
C TRP A 107 12.61 -5.20 -7.98
N THR A 108 13.39 -5.58 -6.96
CA THR A 108 14.61 -4.87 -6.54
C THR A 108 15.83 -5.50 -7.21
N SER A 109 15.98 -5.35 -8.52
CA SER A 109 17.21 -5.82 -9.18
C SER A 109 18.38 -4.88 -8.85
N LYS A 110 19.61 -5.41 -8.93
CA LYS A 110 20.87 -4.65 -8.75
C LYS A 110 21.02 -3.51 -9.77
N ASP A 111 20.29 -3.62 -10.89
CA ASP A 111 20.30 -2.72 -12.05
C ASP A 111 19.00 -1.90 -12.18
N SER A 112 18.02 -2.10 -11.29
CA SER A 112 16.78 -1.34 -11.27
C SER A 112 17.09 0.08 -10.81
N LYS A 113 17.13 1.01 -11.76
CA LYS A 113 17.44 2.43 -11.51
C LYS A 113 16.53 3.10 -10.48
N THR A 114 15.40 2.50 -10.12
CA THR A 114 14.53 3.04 -9.06
C THR A 114 13.73 1.91 -8.40
N PRO A 115 14.00 1.57 -7.13
CA PRO A 115 13.13 0.68 -6.38
C PRO A 115 11.74 1.32 -6.21
N TYR A 116 10.67 0.54 -6.40
CA TYR A 116 9.30 1.05 -6.31
C TYR A 116 8.52 0.34 -5.21
N LYS A 117 7.52 1.02 -4.67
CA LYS A 117 6.54 0.41 -3.76
C LYS A 117 5.14 0.47 -4.35
N SER A 118 4.50 -0.67 -4.42
CA SER A 118 3.12 -0.82 -4.85
C SER A 118 2.17 -0.89 -3.66
N ILE A 119 1.05 -0.19 -3.77
CA ILE A 119 0.00 -0.13 -2.75
C ILE A 119 -1.28 -0.64 -3.38
N TYR A 120 -1.87 -1.68 -2.78
CA TYR A 120 -3.13 -2.23 -3.26
C TYR A 120 -4.24 -1.79 -2.31
N LEU A 121 -5.21 -1.06 -2.86
CA LEU A 121 -6.34 -0.46 -2.15
C LEU A 121 -7.63 -0.86 -2.88
N ASN A 122 -7.72 -2.15 -3.25
CA ASN A 122 -8.82 -2.63 -4.09
C ASN A 122 -10.18 -2.58 -3.38
N GLY A 123 -10.23 -2.38 -2.05
CA GLY A 123 -11.47 -2.21 -1.31
C GLY A 123 -12.08 -0.80 -1.39
N LEU A 124 -11.36 0.20 -1.90
CA LEU A 124 -11.86 1.56 -1.99
C LEU A 124 -12.94 1.67 -3.08
N ILE A 125 -14.19 1.82 -2.65
CA ILE A 125 -15.35 1.91 -3.55
C ILE A 125 -15.51 3.32 -4.12
N SER A 126 -15.17 4.33 -3.32
CA SER A 126 -15.20 5.75 -3.66
C SER A 126 -14.05 6.47 -2.97
N ILE A 127 -13.57 7.56 -3.57
CA ILE A 127 -12.54 8.43 -3.01
C ILE A 127 -12.92 9.89 -3.26
N THR A 128 -12.30 10.81 -2.53
CA THR A 128 -12.43 12.25 -2.81
C THR A 128 -11.30 12.73 -3.72
N LYS A 129 -11.42 13.94 -4.27
CA LYS A 129 -10.34 14.63 -4.99
C LYS A 129 -9.05 14.72 -4.16
N ASP A 130 -9.14 15.05 -2.86
CA ASP A 130 -7.97 15.18 -1.98
C ASP A 130 -7.26 13.83 -1.80
N VAL A 131 -8.03 12.74 -1.68
CA VAL A 131 -7.48 11.38 -1.65
C VAL A 131 -6.81 11.03 -2.97
N ALA A 132 -7.46 11.33 -4.11
CA ALA A 132 -6.87 11.13 -5.44
C ALA A 132 -5.56 11.90 -5.61
N GLN A 133 -5.52 13.16 -5.17
CA GLN A 133 -4.31 14.00 -5.16
C GLN A 133 -3.19 13.41 -4.31
N GLY A 134 -3.52 12.87 -3.13
CA GLY A 134 -2.59 12.17 -2.26
C GLY A 134 -2.02 10.94 -2.97
N LEU A 135 -2.89 10.05 -3.44
CA LEU A 135 -2.54 8.80 -4.11
C LEU A 135 -1.78 9.00 -5.43
N ALA A 136 -2.04 10.10 -6.15
CA ALA A 136 -1.32 10.47 -7.38
C ALA A 136 0.20 10.62 -7.18
N LYS A 137 0.64 10.85 -5.93
CA LYS A 137 2.05 10.98 -5.57
C LYS A 137 2.76 9.64 -5.41
N CYS A 138 2.05 8.51 -5.45
CA CYS A 138 2.67 7.18 -5.41
C CYS A 138 3.69 7.03 -6.54
N ASP A 139 4.91 6.59 -6.23
CA ASP A 139 6.01 6.43 -7.20
C ASP A 139 6.13 4.98 -7.72
N GLY A 140 5.25 4.08 -7.27
CA GLY A 140 5.21 2.69 -7.72
C GLY A 140 3.89 2.29 -8.38
N GLY A 141 3.39 1.10 -8.04
CA GLY A 141 2.09 0.63 -8.50
C GLY A 141 0.97 1.08 -7.57
N LEU A 142 -0.18 1.47 -8.11
CA LEU A 142 -1.39 1.74 -7.36
C LEU A 142 -2.52 0.91 -7.98
N GLN A 143 -3.22 0.13 -7.16
CA GLN A 143 -4.40 -0.64 -7.58
C GLN A 143 -5.66 -0.17 -6.86
N LEU A 144 -6.70 0.15 -7.62
CA LEU A 144 -8.00 0.66 -7.16
C LEU A 144 -9.16 -0.06 -7.87
N ASN A 145 -9.16 -1.40 -7.87
CA ASN A 145 -10.07 -2.21 -8.72
C ASN A 145 -11.55 -2.22 -8.33
N SER A 146 -11.95 -1.63 -7.21
CA SER A 146 -13.38 -1.49 -6.85
C SER A 146 -13.88 -0.05 -6.92
N LEU A 147 -13.06 0.89 -7.40
CA LEU A 147 -13.48 2.28 -7.55
C LEU A 147 -14.57 2.35 -8.62
N LYS A 148 -15.79 2.72 -8.23
CA LYS A 148 -16.96 2.70 -9.14
C LYS A 148 -17.08 3.93 -10.02
N LEU A 149 -16.70 5.09 -9.49
CA LEU A 149 -16.95 6.38 -10.13
C LEU A 149 -15.68 7.22 -10.10
N MET A 150 -15.42 7.94 -11.19
CA MET A 150 -14.36 8.94 -11.26
C MET A 150 -14.87 10.19 -11.96
N ASP A 151 -14.88 11.31 -11.25
CA ASP A 151 -15.21 12.62 -11.84
C ASP A 151 -13.99 13.29 -12.49
N SER A 152 -14.24 14.40 -13.18
CA SER A 152 -13.21 15.16 -13.87
C SER A 152 -12.15 15.75 -12.94
N GLU A 153 -12.47 16.00 -11.67
CA GLU A 153 -11.47 16.50 -10.71
C GLU A 153 -10.49 15.40 -10.31
N MET A 154 -10.99 14.20 -10.01
CA MET A 154 -10.17 13.03 -9.72
C MET A 154 -9.28 12.64 -10.91
N VAL A 155 -9.83 12.70 -12.13
CA VAL A 155 -9.09 12.45 -13.37
C VAL A 155 -7.90 13.40 -13.49
N ARG A 156 -8.13 14.70 -13.28
CA ARG A 156 -7.07 15.73 -13.31
C ARG A 156 -5.99 15.52 -12.26
N GLU A 157 -6.29 14.88 -11.14
CA GLU A 157 -5.27 14.50 -10.17
C GLU A 157 -4.50 13.26 -10.62
N PHE A 158 -5.17 12.23 -11.15
CA PHE A 158 -4.50 11.02 -11.66
C PHE A 158 -3.72 11.22 -12.96
N THR A 159 -3.99 12.26 -13.75
CA THR A 159 -3.09 12.63 -14.87
C THR A 159 -1.69 13.03 -14.39
N LYS A 160 -1.55 13.42 -13.12
CA LYS A 160 -0.28 13.76 -12.46
C LYS A 160 0.37 12.55 -11.80
N PHE A 161 -0.14 11.34 -12.00
CA PHE A 161 0.34 10.12 -11.37
C PHE A 161 1.84 9.90 -11.64
N LYS A 162 2.63 9.79 -10.57
CA LYS A 162 4.10 9.73 -10.67
C LYS A 162 4.65 8.31 -10.83
N GLY A 163 3.86 7.32 -10.42
CA GLY A 163 4.29 5.93 -10.32
C GLY A 163 4.19 5.17 -11.62
N PHE A 164 4.88 4.04 -11.73
CA PHE A 164 4.94 3.30 -12.99
C PHE A 164 3.64 2.55 -13.33
N LEU A 165 2.69 2.33 -12.43
CA LEU A 165 1.46 1.60 -12.79
C LEU A 165 0.26 2.14 -12.02
N LEU A 166 -0.74 2.65 -12.72
CA LEU A 166 -2.06 2.93 -12.16
C LEU A 166 -3.05 1.93 -12.75
N TYR A 167 -3.59 1.06 -11.90
CA TYR A 167 -4.48 -0.02 -12.31
C TYR A 167 -5.85 0.18 -11.67
N ILE A 168 -6.86 0.39 -12.51
CA ILE A 168 -8.24 0.64 -12.09
C ILE A 168 -9.13 -0.23 -12.97
N GLN A 169 -9.68 -1.28 -12.38
CA GLN A 169 -10.73 -2.08 -13.00
C GLN A 169 -12.10 -1.75 -12.41
N GLY A 170 -13.16 -2.17 -13.10
CA GLY A 170 -14.52 -2.12 -12.55
C GLY A 170 -15.13 -0.71 -12.44
N LEU A 171 -14.54 0.30 -13.10
CA LEU A 171 -15.09 1.65 -13.13
C LEU A 171 -16.44 1.65 -13.88
N GLU A 172 -17.52 1.93 -13.17
CA GLU A 172 -18.89 1.96 -13.69
C GLU A 172 -19.19 3.27 -14.43
N SER A 173 -18.57 4.38 -14.02
CA SER A 173 -18.78 5.69 -14.67
C SER A 173 -17.52 6.57 -14.70
N ILE A 174 -17.25 7.11 -15.88
CA ILE A 174 -16.27 8.15 -16.19
C ILE A 174 -16.71 8.84 -17.48
N ALA A 175 -16.51 10.16 -17.60
CA ALA A 175 -16.81 10.86 -18.84
C ALA A 175 -15.89 10.38 -19.99
N PRO A 176 -16.37 10.21 -21.24
CA PRO A 176 -15.55 9.72 -22.35
C PRO A 176 -14.28 10.55 -22.62
N GLU A 177 -14.38 11.88 -22.48
CA GLU A 177 -13.29 12.83 -22.60
C GLU A 177 -12.25 12.66 -21.48
N ASP A 178 -12.70 12.40 -20.26
CA ASP A 178 -11.85 12.17 -19.09
C ASP A 178 -11.12 10.82 -19.18
N TYR A 179 -11.80 9.77 -19.65
CA TYR A 179 -11.17 8.48 -19.92
C TYR A 179 -10.05 8.63 -20.96
N THR A 180 -10.31 9.40 -22.03
CA THR A 180 -9.33 9.68 -23.08
C THR A 180 -8.14 10.46 -22.52
N LEU A 181 -8.39 11.50 -21.72
CA LEU A 181 -7.37 12.30 -21.07
C LEU A 181 -6.50 11.47 -20.13
N LEU A 182 -7.11 10.63 -19.28
CA LEU A 182 -6.41 9.75 -18.35
C LEU A 182 -5.50 8.77 -19.12
N LYS A 183 -6.05 8.13 -20.16
CA LYS A 183 -5.31 7.16 -20.98
C LYS A 183 -4.15 7.79 -21.74
N GLN A 184 -4.30 9.02 -22.25
CA GLN A 184 -3.22 9.74 -22.93
C GLN A 184 -2.11 10.14 -21.95
N SER A 185 -2.48 10.67 -20.78
CA SER A 185 -1.53 11.06 -19.73
C SER A 185 -0.68 9.88 -19.27
N LEU A 186 -1.29 8.69 -19.20
CA LEU A 186 -0.62 7.45 -18.83
C LEU A 186 0.05 6.73 -20.03
N LYS A 187 -0.01 7.25 -21.26
CA LYS A 187 0.76 6.70 -22.41
C LYS A 187 2.09 7.40 -22.63
N HIS A 188 2.26 8.60 -22.09
CA HIS A 188 3.47 9.40 -22.22
C HIS A 188 4.19 9.48 -20.87
N PRO A 189 4.87 8.39 -20.46
CA PRO A 189 5.57 8.40 -19.20
C PRO A 189 6.66 9.44 -19.12
N ALA A 190 6.81 10.00 -17.92
CA ALA A 190 8.04 10.64 -17.54
C ALA A 190 9.22 9.71 -17.92
N PRO A 191 10.33 10.24 -18.47
CA PRO A 191 11.44 9.42 -18.93
C PRO A 191 11.85 8.36 -17.89
N GLY A 192 11.86 7.08 -18.28
CA GLY A 192 12.21 5.95 -17.40
C GLY A 192 11.04 5.28 -16.66
N LYS A 193 9.79 5.66 -16.93
CA LYS A 193 8.59 4.98 -16.42
C LYS A 193 7.83 4.28 -17.55
N SER A 194 6.99 3.31 -17.24
CA SER A 194 6.13 2.61 -18.21
C SER A 194 4.77 2.37 -17.58
N TYR A 195 3.73 3.08 -18.01
CA TYR A 195 2.38 2.94 -17.45
C TYR A 195 1.48 2.03 -18.32
N ARG A 196 0.54 1.33 -17.67
CA ARG A 196 -0.52 0.56 -18.34
C ARG A 196 -1.87 0.94 -17.73
N VAL A 197 -2.83 1.29 -18.59
CA VAL A 197 -4.26 1.38 -18.26
C VAL A 197 -4.93 0.16 -18.86
N VAL A 198 -5.55 -0.68 -18.04
CA VAL A 198 -6.35 -1.84 -18.49
C VAL A 198 -7.79 -1.60 -18.06
#